data_AF-A0A101WZS8-F1
#
_entry.id   AF-A0A101WZS8-F1
#
_cell.length_a   1.000
_cell.length_b   1.000
_cell.length_c   1.000
_cell.angle_alpha   90.00
_cell.angle_beta   90.00
_cell.angle_gamma   90.00
#
_symmetry.space_group_name_H-M   'P 1'
#
loop_
_entity.id
_entity.type
_entity.pdbx_description
1 polymer ?
#
loop_
_entity_poly.entity_id
_entity_poly.type
_entity_poly.pdbx_seq_one_letter_code
_entity_poly.pdbx_strand_id
1 'polypeptide(L)'
;MGTAQPCSKWEKLIELAEKEGNKEKVLEFKEKLVECIVYTAQELIARGRSVDLDYAEELLKYGEDVGKRLGIGELDFHVNLLRNRISEKRERRRPREVESKQ
;
A
#
# COMPACT_ATOMS: atom_id res chain seq x y z
N MET A 1 -15.86 5.30 -10.95
CA MET A 1 -14.99 6.50 -10.93
C MET A 1 -13.57 6.00 -10.81
N GLY A 2 -12.69 6.32 -11.76
CA GLY A 2 -11.28 5.95 -11.65
C GLY A 2 -10.64 6.78 -10.54
N THR A 3 -10.38 6.18 -9.39
CA THR A 3 -9.62 6.83 -8.32
C THR A 3 -8.18 6.98 -8.82
N ALA A 4 -7.74 8.23 -9.00
CA ALA A 4 -6.33 8.49 -9.22
C ALA A 4 -5.55 7.88 -8.04
N GLN A 5 -4.73 6.87 -8.30
CA GLN A 5 -3.91 6.24 -7.27
C GLN A 5 -2.94 7.30 -6.71
N PRO A 6 -2.95 7.59 -5.40
CA PRO A 6 -2.26 8.76 -4.84
C PRO A 6 -0.75 8.77 -5.10
N CYS A 7 -0.16 7.61 -5.39
CA CYS A 7 1.27 7.43 -5.58
C CYS A 7 1.70 7.31 -7.06
N SER A 8 0.78 7.32 -8.02
CA SER A 8 1.09 7.04 -9.43
C SER A 8 1.96 8.09 -10.13
N LYS A 9 2.10 9.28 -9.53
CA LYS A 9 3.02 10.31 -10.02
C LYS A 9 4.48 9.83 -10.00
N TRP A 10 4.85 9.00 -9.03
CA TRP A 10 6.21 8.52 -8.86
C TRP A 10 6.60 7.53 -9.96
N GLU A 11 5.66 6.68 -10.39
CA GLU A 11 5.88 5.79 -11.53
C GLU A 11 6.25 6.55 -12.80
N LYS A 12 5.53 7.65 -13.09
CA LYS A 12 5.83 8.51 -14.26
C LYS A 12 7.22 9.13 -14.17
N LEU A 13 7.64 9.53 -12.98
CA LEU A 13 8.97 10.10 -12.76
C LEU A 13 10.08 9.05 -12.86
N ILE A 14 9.82 7.82 -12.39
CA ILE A 14 10.71 6.67 -12.58
C ILE A 14 10.89 6.39 -14.08
N GLU A 15 9.79 6.26 -14.82
CA GLU A 15 9.83 5.99 -16.26
C GLU A 15 10.59 7.07 -17.04
N LEU A 16 10.45 8.35 -16.63
CA LEU A 16 11.20 9.44 -17.24
C LEU A 16 12.70 9.34 -16.92
N ALA A 17 13.05 9.13 -15.65
CA ALA A 17 14.44 8.99 -15.23
C ALA A 17 15.14 7.78 -15.88
N GLU A 18 14.41 6.67 -16.07
CA GLU A 18 14.91 5.50 -16.81
C GLU A 18 15.23 5.84 -18.27
N LYS A 19 14.36 6.58 -18.95
CA LYS A 19 14.58 7.02 -20.34
C LYS A 19 15.78 7.97 -20.46
N GLU A 20 16.03 8.78 -19.45
CA GLU A 20 17.17 9.69 -19.39
C GLU A 20 18.47 9.01 -18.95
N GLY A 21 18.43 7.72 -18.56
CA GLY A 21 19.59 7.00 -18.04
C GLY A 21 20.03 7.46 -16.64
N ASN A 22 19.18 8.20 -15.92
CA ASN A 22 19.50 8.80 -14.62
C ASN A 22 19.21 7.82 -13.47
N LYS A 23 20.17 6.93 -13.19
CA LYS A 23 20.03 5.88 -12.16
C LYS A 23 19.81 6.42 -10.75
N GLU A 24 20.40 7.57 -10.41
CA GLU A 24 20.21 8.21 -9.09
C GLU A 24 18.75 8.60 -8.89
N LYS A 25 18.16 9.27 -9.89
CA LYS A 25 16.75 9.66 -9.83
C LYS A 25 15.80 8.46 -9.86
N VAL A 26 16.14 7.40 -10.59
CA VAL A 26 15.37 6.15 -10.53
C VAL A 26 15.31 5.61 -9.11
N LEU A 27 16.44 5.56 -8.40
CA LEU A 27 16.49 5.09 -7.02
C LEU A 27 15.68 6.00 -6.09
N GLU A 28 15.91 7.31 -6.14
CA GLU A 28 15.19 8.30 -5.33
C GLU A 28 13.67 8.21 -5.52
N PHE A 29 13.20 8.10 -6.76
CA PHE A 29 11.77 8.01 -7.03
C PHE A 29 11.17 6.67 -6.62
N LYS A 30 11.93 5.57 -6.67
CA LYS A 30 11.49 4.29 -6.10
C LYS A 30 11.30 4.40 -4.59
N GLU A 31 12.24 5.02 -3.87
CA GLU A 31 12.10 5.28 -2.43
C GLU A 31 10.85 6.13 -2.12
N LYS A 32 10.61 7.17 -2.92
CA LYS A 32 9.42 8.02 -2.75
C LYS A 32 8.10 7.31 -3.07
N LEU A 33 8.11 6.36 -4.01
CA LEU A 33 6.97 5.49 -4.28
C LEU A 33 6.67 4.58 -3.07
N VAL A 34 7.71 3.96 -2.50
CA VAL A 34 7.59 3.14 -1.27
C VAL A 34 7.01 3.97 -0.14
N GLU A 35 7.62 5.12 0.15
CA GLU A 35 7.20 6.04 1.22
C GLU A 35 5.72 6.42 1.08
N CYS A 36 5.29 6.81 -0.12
CA CYS A 36 3.92 7.19 -0.40
C CYS A 36 2.93 6.05 -0.11
N ILE A 37 3.21 4.84 -0.60
CA ILE A 37 2.31 3.69 -0.44
C ILE A 37 2.24 3.29 1.04
N VAL A 38 3.39 3.15 1.69
CA VAL A 38 3.47 2.68 3.08
C VAL A 38 2.81 3.67 4.02
N TYR A 39 3.13 4.97 3.94
CA TYR A 39 2.56 5.97 4.86
C TYR A 39 1.07 6.18 4.63
N THR A 40 0.61 6.19 3.37
CA THR A 40 -0.82 6.33 3.08
C THR A 40 -1.61 5.12 3.59
N ALA A 41 -1.10 3.89 3.39
CA ALA A 41 -1.74 2.69 3.92
C ALA A 41 -1.76 2.69 5.45
N GLN A 42 -0.65 3.08 6.10
CA GLN A 42 -0.59 3.20 7.55
C GLN A 42 -1.61 4.20 8.11
N GLU A 43 -1.78 5.35 7.47
CA GLU A 43 -2.76 6.35 7.86
C GLU A 43 -4.20 5.82 7.75
N LEU A 44 -4.54 5.18 6.63
CA LEU A 44 -5.84 4.55 6.41
C LEU A 44 -6.12 3.47 7.48
N ILE A 45 -5.15 2.60 7.74
CA ILE A 45 -5.22 1.58 8.79
C ILE A 45 -5.41 2.22 10.17
N ALA A 46 -4.72 3.32 10.46
CA ALA A 46 -4.81 4.03 11.73
C ALA A 46 -6.22 4.57 11.98
N ARG A 47 -6.80 5.28 11.00
CA ARG A 47 -8.21 5.76 11.03
C ARG A 47 -9.18 4.60 11.22
N GLY A 48 -8.92 3.50 10.52
CA GLY A 48 -9.53 2.21 10.75
C GLY A 48 -10.99 2.09 10.36
N ARG A 49 -11.70 3.10 9.85
CA ARG A 49 -13.10 2.91 9.37
C ARG A 49 -13.12 1.80 8.31
N SER A 50 -14.22 1.04 8.18
CA SER A 50 -14.25 -0.11 7.25
C SER A 50 -13.85 0.31 5.83
N VAL A 51 -14.38 1.44 5.35
CA VAL A 51 -14.01 2.01 4.06
C VAL A 51 -12.52 2.38 3.96
N ASP A 52 -11.87 2.85 5.03
CA ASP A 52 -10.44 3.15 5.02
C ASP A 52 -9.61 1.85 4.92
N LEU A 53 -10.06 0.77 5.58
CA LEU A 53 -9.40 -0.53 5.51
C LEU A 53 -9.51 -1.13 4.10
N ASP A 54 -10.67 -0.98 3.46
CA ASP A 54 -10.88 -1.42 2.07
C ASP A 54 -9.96 -0.64 1.11
N TYR A 55 -9.89 0.69 1.26
CA TYR A 55 -8.94 1.51 0.50
C TYR A 55 -7.48 1.15 0.77
N ALA A 56 -7.14 0.82 2.02
CA ALA A 56 -5.80 0.37 2.36
C ALA A 56 -5.46 -0.94 1.63
N GLU A 57 -6.39 -1.91 1.56
CA GLU A 57 -6.18 -3.15 0.81
C GLU A 57 -5.99 -2.92 -0.69
N GLU A 58 -6.79 -2.04 -1.30
CA GLU A 58 -6.63 -1.66 -2.70
C GLU A 58 -5.25 -1.02 -2.95
N LEU A 59 -4.83 -0.11 -2.08
CA LEU A 59 -3.53 0.53 -2.17
C LEU A 59 -2.37 -0.46 -1.99
N LEU A 60 -2.49 -1.42 -1.06
CA LEU A 60 -1.48 -2.46 -0.86
C LEU A 60 -1.41 -3.45 -2.03
N LYS A 61 -2.55 -3.76 -2.66
CA LYS A 61 -2.56 -4.55 -3.90
C LYS A 61 -1.84 -3.81 -5.02
N TYR A 62 -2.14 -2.54 -5.21
CA TYR A 62 -1.39 -1.69 -6.14
C TYR A 62 0.11 -1.67 -5.80
N GLY A 63 0.47 -1.55 -4.52
CA GLY A 63 1.87 -1.60 -4.05
C GLY A 63 2.60 -2.89 -4.39
N GLU A 64 1.94 -4.03 -4.26
CA GLU A 64 2.49 -5.33 -4.66
C GLU A 64 2.75 -5.38 -6.17
N ASP A 65 1.79 -4.92 -6.98
CA ASP A 65 1.88 -4.94 -8.43
C ASP A 65 3.01 -4.03 -8.96
N VAL A 66 3.10 -2.80 -8.44
CA VAL A 66 4.18 -1.87 -8.83
C VAL A 66 5.53 -2.33 -8.29
N GLY A 67 5.57 -2.93 -7.10
CA GLY A 67 6.79 -3.49 -6.52
C GLY A 67 7.40 -4.58 -7.40
N LYS A 68 6.58 -5.51 -7.90
CA LYS A 68 7.01 -6.55 -8.85
C LYS A 68 7.50 -5.97 -10.16
N ARG A 69 6.72 -5.05 -10.76
CA ARG A 69 7.06 -4.45 -12.07
C ARG A 69 8.35 -3.62 -12.02
N LEU A 70 8.59 -2.90 -10.94
CA LEU A 70 9.74 -1.99 -10.80
C LEU A 70 10.92 -2.63 -10.04
N GLY A 71 10.80 -3.90 -9.61
CA GLY A 71 11.85 -4.60 -8.87
C GLY A 71 12.14 -4.00 -7.49
N ILE A 72 11.10 -3.56 -6.77
CA ILE A 72 11.19 -2.96 -5.43
C ILE A 72 10.85 -4.02 -4.38
N GLY A 73 11.85 -4.76 -3.92
CA GLY A 73 11.66 -5.86 -2.95
C GLY A 73 11.11 -5.40 -1.59
N GLU A 74 11.41 -4.17 -1.17
CA GLU A 74 10.95 -3.62 0.11
C GLU A 74 9.41 -3.55 0.22
N LEU A 75 8.71 -3.36 -0.91
CA LEU A 75 7.24 -3.30 -0.91
C LEU A 75 6.60 -4.63 -0.51
N ASP A 76 7.20 -5.77 -0.86
CA ASP A 76 6.66 -7.08 -0.48
C ASP A 76 6.62 -7.23 1.04
N PHE A 77 7.71 -6.86 1.72
CA PHE A 77 7.79 -6.88 3.18
C PHE A 77 6.72 -5.98 3.82
N HIS A 78 6.63 -4.72 3.41
CA HIS A 78 5.66 -3.78 4.00
C HIS A 78 4.21 -4.16 3.69
N VAL A 79 3.92 -4.63 2.47
CA VAL A 79 2.59 -5.08 2.08
C VAL A 79 2.13 -6.23 2.97
N ASN A 80 2.98 -7.24 3.17
CA ASN A 80 2.65 -8.39 4.02
C ASN A 80 2.42 -7.95 5.48
N LEU A 81 3.29 -7.08 6.01
CA LEU A 81 3.13 -6.54 7.36
C LEU A 81 1.81 -5.77 7.55
N LEU A 82 1.46 -4.91 6.59
CA LEU A 82 0.27 -4.06 6.69
C LEU A 82 -1.03 -4.85 6.44
N ARG A 83 -1.03 -5.86 5.57
CA ARG A 83 -2.17 -6.79 5.41
C ARG A 83 -2.50 -7.54 6.69
N ASN A 84 -1.49 -7.98 7.44
CA ASN A 84 -1.69 -8.59 8.75
C ASN A 84 -2.36 -7.61 9.73
N ARG A 85 -1.91 -6.36 9.78
CA ARG A 85 -2.51 -5.31 10.63
C ARG A 85 -3.96 -4.99 10.26
N ILE A 86 -4.32 -5.02 8.97
CA ILE A 86 -5.71 -4.88 8.52
C ILE A 86 -6.56 -6.03 9.04
N SER A 87 -6.06 -7.27 8.89
CA SER A 87 -6.75 -8.48 9.34
C SER A 87 -7.02 -8.45 10.85
N GLU A 88 -6.02 -8.08 11.66
CA GLU A 88 -6.18 -7.91 13.11
C GLU A 88 -7.25 -6.87 13.46
N LYS A 89 -7.28 -5.72 12.77
CA LYS A 89 -8.28 -4.67 13.00
C LYS A 89 -9.69 -5.12 12.63
N ARG A 90 -9.84 -5.87 11.53
CA ARG A 90 -11.14 -6.43 11.13
C ARG A 90 -11.63 -7.48 12.13
N GLU A 91 -10.74 -8.34 12.61
CA GLU A 91 -11.09 -9.39 13.57
C GLU A 91 -11.57 -8.80 14.90
N ARG A 92 -10.89 -7.77 15.42
CA ARG A 92 -11.33 -7.05 16.63
C ARG A 92 -12.71 -6.38 16.50
N ARG A 93 -13.18 -6.18 15.27
CA ARG A 93 -14.48 -5.57 14.98
C ARG A 93 -15.59 -6.56 14.70
N ARG A 94 -15.28 -7.85 14.49
CA ARG A 94 -16.33 -8.86 14.48
C ARG A 94 -16.95 -8.85 15.87
N PRO A 95 -18.25 -8.56 16.01
CA PRO A 95 -18.90 -8.78 17.30
C PRO A 95 -18.67 -10.25 17.68
N ARG A 96 -18.44 -10.52 18.98
CA ARG A 96 -18.39 -11.88 19.51
C ARG A 96 -19.78 -12.52 19.42
N GLU A 97 -20.27 -12.78 18.22
CA GLU A 97 -21.52 -13.51 17.96
C GLU A 97 -21.25 -15.02 17.88
N VAL A 98 -20.43 -15.57 18.77
CA VAL A 98 -20.27 -17.03 18.88
C VAL A 98 -19.91 -17.42 20.31
N GLU A 99 -20.64 -16.96 21.34
CA GLU A 99 -20.53 -17.54 22.70
C GLU A 99 -21.70 -17.18 23.62
N SER A 100 -22.93 -17.07 23.08
CA SER A 100 -24.14 -16.86 23.90
C SER A 100 -25.36 -17.63 23.39
N LYS A 101 -25.12 -18.82 22.84
CA LYS A 101 -26.14 -19.87 22.65
C LYS A 101 -25.64 -21.18 23.24
N GLN A 102 -25.61 -21.25 24.56
CA GLN A 102 -25.68 -22.50 25.34
C GLN A 102 -26.80 -22.36 26.34
#